data_AF-A0A1J4PXX8-F1
#
_entry.id   AF-A0A1J4PXX8-F1
#
_cell.length_a   1.000
_cell.length_b   1.000
_cell.length_c   1.000
_cell.angle_alpha   90.00
_cell.angle_beta   90.00
_cell.angle_gamma   90.00
#
_symmetry.space_group_name_H-M   'P 1'
#
loop_
_entity.id
_entity.type
_entity.pdbx_description
1 polymer ?
#
loop_
_entity_poly.entity_id
_entity_poly.type
_entity_poly.pdbx_seq_one_letter_code
_entity_poly.pdbx_strand_id
1 'polypeptide(L)'
;MTSTSTPPGLARFNDLEERAAFAALHEACASSTWARRLTAARPYATAEELYAASDAALAELTAADLAEAMAGHPPIGRPRPGDPASAREQRGMAGASDELKAEMLELNLAYQERFGHVFLICATGLTGERMRDAVKARIGNAPEREREIVRTELGKINRIRLARLVEEDA
;
A
#
# COMPACT_ATOMS: atom_id res chain seq x y z
N MET A 1 -4.02 -4.28 34.54
CA MET A 1 -3.95 -3.01 33.79
C MET A 1 -2.58 -2.96 33.14
N THR A 2 -2.47 -3.46 31.92
CA THR A 2 -1.24 -3.31 31.13
C THR A 2 -1.27 -1.90 30.55
N SER A 3 -0.43 -1.01 31.08
CA SER A 3 -0.14 0.27 30.44
C SER A 3 0.39 -0.03 29.04
N THR A 4 -0.43 0.17 28.02
CA THR A 4 0.01 0.13 26.63
C THR A 4 0.84 1.38 26.41
N SER A 5 2.14 1.29 26.68
CA SER A 5 3.06 2.35 26.28
C SER A 5 2.98 2.49 24.76
N THR A 6 2.80 3.72 24.29
CA THR A 6 2.89 4.07 22.88
C THR A 6 4.19 3.48 22.31
N PRO A 7 4.13 2.71 21.20
CA PRO A 7 5.34 2.20 20.54
C PRO A 7 6.31 3.36 20.29
N PRO A 8 7.63 3.19 20.51
CA PRO A 8 8.56 4.31 20.43
C PRO A 8 8.61 4.97 19.03
N GLY A 9 8.39 4.21 17.94
CA GLY A 9 8.18 4.77 16.60
C GLY A 9 6.92 5.62 16.46
N LEU A 10 5.82 5.26 17.13
CA LEU A 10 4.57 6.05 17.14
C LEU A 10 4.75 7.35 17.93
N ALA A 11 5.42 7.31 19.08
CA ALA A 11 5.73 8.51 19.86
C ALA A 11 6.57 9.49 19.01
N ARG A 12 7.64 9.01 18.36
CA ARG A 12 8.43 9.81 17.41
C ARG A 12 7.57 10.40 16.29
N PHE A 13 6.71 9.59 15.67
CA PHE A 13 5.85 10.04 14.58
C PHE A 13 4.88 11.17 15.02
N ASN A 14 4.34 11.08 16.24
CA ASN A 14 3.51 12.13 16.81
C ASN A 14 4.29 13.44 17.01
N ASP A 15 5.57 13.36 17.37
CA ASP A 15 6.43 14.52 17.65
C ASP A 15 7.07 15.14 16.39
N LEU A 16 6.98 14.49 15.22
CA LEU A 16 7.51 15.03 13.97
C LEU A 16 6.85 16.37 13.60
N GLU A 17 7.65 17.29 13.05
CA GLU A 17 7.12 18.47 12.35
C GLU A 17 6.11 18.05 11.27
N GLU A 18 5.10 18.88 11.04
CA GLU A 18 3.99 18.57 10.13
C GLU A 18 4.47 18.12 8.74
N ARG A 19 5.45 18.81 8.19
CA ARG A 19 6.04 18.48 6.88
C ARG A 19 6.74 17.13 6.88
N ALA A 20 7.44 16.78 7.96
CA ALA A 20 8.15 15.51 8.08
C ALA A 20 7.16 14.35 8.27
N ALA A 21 6.12 14.54 9.08
CA ALA A 21 5.07 13.55 9.26
C ALA A 21 4.29 13.30 7.97
N PHE A 22 3.96 14.37 7.23
CA PHE A 22 3.35 14.26 5.91
C PHE A 22 4.24 13.46 4.96
N ALA A 23 5.54 13.76 4.90
CA ALA A 23 6.47 13.05 4.03
C ALA A 23 6.56 11.55 4.36
N ALA A 24 6.65 11.19 5.64
CA ALA A 24 6.67 9.79 6.09
C ALA A 24 5.38 9.04 5.71
N LEU A 25 4.21 9.68 5.85
CA LEU A 25 2.94 9.11 5.41
C LEU A 25 2.87 9.01 3.88
N HIS A 26 3.38 9.99 3.16
CA HIS A 26 3.37 10.00 1.70
C HIS A 26 4.29 8.94 1.09
N GLU A 27 5.36 8.55 1.79
CA GLU A 27 6.14 7.35 1.45
C GLU A 27 5.32 6.06 1.62
N ALA A 28 4.48 5.98 2.65
CA ALA A 28 3.61 4.83 2.86
C ALA A 28 2.50 4.74 1.80
N CYS A 29 1.88 5.86 1.45
CA CYS A 29 0.82 5.96 0.45
C CYS A 29 0.91 7.29 -0.31
N ALA A 30 1.03 7.23 -1.63
CA ALA A 30 1.22 8.43 -2.46
C ALA A 30 -0.02 9.33 -2.56
N SER A 31 -1.14 9.02 -1.89
CA SER A 31 -2.28 9.93 -1.84
C SER A 31 -1.99 11.09 -0.91
N SER A 32 -1.90 12.29 -1.47
CA SER A 32 -1.72 13.53 -0.72
C SER A 32 -2.88 13.79 0.23
N THR A 33 -4.10 13.45 -0.17
CA THR A 33 -5.31 13.61 0.65
C THR A 33 -5.29 12.67 1.86
N TRP A 34 -4.91 11.41 1.67
CA TRP A 34 -4.75 10.46 2.76
C TRP A 34 -3.67 10.93 3.75
N ALA A 35 -2.48 11.30 3.26
CA ALA A 35 -1.39 11.75 4.10
C ALA A 35 -1.75 13.01 4.91
N ARG A 36 -2.37 14.03 4.29
CA ARG A 36 -2.84 15.23 4.99
C ARG A 36 -3.80 14.92 6.13
N ARG A 37 -4.78 14.03 5.91
CA ARG A 37 -5.77 13.66 6.93
C ARG A 37 -5.11 13.02 8.14
N LEU A 38 -4.17 12.11 7.91
CA LEU A 38 -3.47 11.44 9.01
C LEU A 38 -2.51 12.39 9.73
N THR A 39 -1.82 13.27 9.00
CA THR A 39 -0.97 14.30 9.62
C THR A 39 -1.76 15.21 10.56
N ALA A 40 -2.95 15.65 10.13
CA ALA A 40 -3.82 16.57 10.87
C ALA A 40 -4.53 15.92 12.06
N ALA A 41 -4.68 14.59 12.07
CA ALA A 41 -5.34 13.84 13.14
C ALA A 41 -4.39 13.42 14.27
N ARG A 42 -3.09 13.75 14.18
CA ARG A 42 -2.13 13.55 15.27
C ARG A 42 -2.45 14.46 16.47
N PRO A 43 -2.07 14.05 17.71
CA PRO A 43 -1.37 12.81 18.05
C PRO A 43 -2.31 11.60 18.15
N TYR A 44 -1.80 10.42 17.81
CA TYR A 44 -2.48 9.15 18.03
C TYR A 44 -2.03 8.52 19.35
N ALA A 45 -2.96 8.05 20.18
CA ALA A 45 -2.60 7.43 21.46
C ALA A 45 -2.07 6.00 21.27
N THR A 46 -2.59 5.29 20.26
CA THR A 46 -2.21 3.90 19.95
C THR A 46 -2.02 3.66 18.46
N ALA A 47 -1.30 2.59 18.10
CA ALA A 47 -1.13 2.19 16.71
C ALA A 47 -2.48 1.82 16.05
N GLU A 48 -3.40 1.24 16.82
CA GLU A 48 -4.74 0.91 16.34
C GLU A 48 -5.56 2.17 15.97
N GLU A 49 -5.39 3.27 16.70
CA GLU A 49 -6.02 4.55 16.32
C GLU A 49 -5.46 5.09 15.00
N LEU A 50 -4.14 4.98 14.79
CA LEU A 50 -3.52 5.34 13.51
C LEU A 50 -4.03 4.46 12.36
N TYR A 51 -4.16 3.15 12.57
CA TYR A 51 -4.69 2.22 11.55
C TYR A 51 -6.17 2.48 11.25
N ALA A 52 -6.98 2.75 12.27
CA ALA A 52 -8.38 3.10 12.10
C ALA A 52 -8.53 4.42 11.32
N ALA A 53 -7.71 5.44 11.64
CA ALA A 53 -7.68 6.69 10.90
C ALA A 53 -7.23 6.50 9.44
N SER A 54 -6.22 5.64 9.22
CA SER A 54 -5.79 5.22 7.87
C SER A 54 -6.93 4.63 7.06
N ASP A 55 -7.68 3.69 7.63
CA ASP A 55 -8.75 3.00 6.93
C ASP A 55 -9.94 3.93 6.65
N ALA A 56 -10.28 4.81 7.60
CA ALA A 56 -11.33 5.82 7.42
C ALA A 56 -10.96 6.82 6.32
N ALA A 57 -9.73 7.35 6.34
CA ALA A 57 -9.23 8.24 5.29
C ALA A 57 -9.22 7.55 3.93
N LEU A 58 -8.84 6.26 3.89
CA LEU A 58 -8.84 5.46 2.67
C LEU A 58 -10.25 5.23 2.13
N ALA A 59 -11.24 4.95 2.99
CA ALA A 59 -12.64 4.74 2.59
C ALA A 59 -13.24 5.97 1.89
N GLU A 60 -12.83 7.15 2.32
CA GLU A 60 -13.31 8.44 1.82
C GLU A 60 -12.53 8.98 0.61
N LEU A 61 -11.49 8.29 0.12
CA LEU A 61 -10.75 8.75 -1.06
C LEU A 61 -11.65 8.74 -2.30
N THR A 62 -11.60 9.85 -3.04
CA THR A 62 -12.24 9.95 -4.35
C THR A 62 -11.53 9.05 -5.37
N ALA A 63 -12.11 8.90 -6.57
CA ALA A 63 -11.44 8.18 -7.65
C ALA A 63 -10.09 8.82 -8.04
N ALA A 64 -9.99 10.16 -7.97
CA ALA A 64 -8.75 10.88 -8.27
C ALA A 64 -7.68 10.65 -7.20
N ASP A 65 -8.06 10.72 -5.92
CA ASP A 65 -7.13 10.44 -4.82
C ASP A 65 -6.64 8.98 -4.85
N LEU A 66 -7.52 8.04 -5.20
CA LEU A 66 -7.14 6.63 -5.36
C LEU A 66 -6.20 6.43 -6.55
N ALA A 67 -6.42 7.13 -7.67
CA ALA A 67 -5.53 7.10 -8.82
C ALA A 67 -4.14 7.68 -8.48
N GLU A 68 -4.08 8.77 -7.71
CA GLU A 68 -2.81 9.32 -7.18
C GLU A 68 -2.08 8.28 -6.33
N ALA A 69 -2.79 7.62 -5.42
CA ALA A 69 -2.21 6.55 -4.60
C ALA A 69 -1.61 5.44 -5.47
N MET A 70 -2.37 4.98 -6.47
CA MET A 70 -1.99 3.92 -7.40
C MET A 70 -0.76 4.26 -8.24
N ALA A 71 -0.61 5.53 -8.66
CA ALA A 71 0.56 5.98 -9.41
C ALA A 71 1.87 5.84 -8.61
N GLY A 72 1.78 5.79 -7.27
CA GLY A 72 2.91 5.53 -6.38
C GLY A 72 3.38 4.08 -6.33
N HIS A 73 2.66 3.12 -6.94
CA HIS A 73 2.99 1.69 -6.87
C HIS A 73 3.69 1.18 -8.14
N PRO A 74 4.81 0.45 -7.99
CA PRO A 74 5.43 -0.26 -9.11
C PRO A 74 4.64 -1.52 -9.50
N PRO A 75 4.68 -1.94 -10.78
CA PRO A 75 4.04 -3.18 -11.22
C PRO A 75 4.58 -4.42 -10.50
N ILE A 76 3.74 -5.45 -10.32
CA ILE A 76 4.17 -6.72 -9.71
C ILE A 76 5.25 -7.40 -10.55
N GLY A 77 6.35 -7.79 -9.90
CA GLY A 77 7.51 -8.42 -10.54
C GLY A 77 8.53 -7.41 -11.08
N ARG A 78 8.28 -6.10 -10.90
CA ARG A 78 9.19 -5.02 -11.27
C ARG A 78 9.30 -4.01 -10.12
N PRO A 79 9.91 -4.39 -8.98
CA PRO A 79 10.02 -3.50 -7.83
C PRO A 79 10.77 -2.22 -8.22
N ARG A 80 10.46 -1.11 -7.52
CA ARG A 80 11.13 0.16 -7.77
C ARG A 80 12.64 0.01 -7.49
N PRO A 81 13.53 0.37 -8.43
CA PRO A 81 14.97 0.33 -8.18
C PRO A 81 15.35 1.19 -6.96
N GLY A 82 16.13 0.61 -6.04
CA GLY A 82 16.55 1.31 -4.82
C GLY A 82 15.48 1.42 -3.74
N ASP A 83 14.34 0.72 -3.85
CA ASP A 83 13.26 0.69 -2.86
C ASP A 83 13.18 -0.70 -2.18
N PRO A 84 13.82 -0.88 -1.00
CA PRO A 84 13.79 -2.14 -0.28
C PRO A 84 12.39 -2.55 0.16
N ALA A 85 11.47 -1.61 0.40
CA ALA A 85 10.11 -1.92 0.80
C ALA A 85 9.36 -2.59 -0.36
N SER A 86 9.44 -2.00 -1.55
CA SER A 86 8.86 -2.56 -2.78
C SER A 86 9.41 -3.96 -3.08
N ALA A 87 10.73 -4.18 -2.96
CA ALA A 87 11.32 -5.50 -3.19
C ALA A 87 10.85 -6.54 -2.15
N ARG A 88 10.74 -6.15 -0.88
CA ARG A 88 10.33 -7.03 0.23
C ARG A 88 8.86 -7.45 0.15
N GLU A 89 8.00 -6.51 -0.25
CA GLU A 89 6.56 -6.74 -0.46
C GLU A 89 6.31 -7.76 -1.58
N GLN A 90 7.05 -7.64 -2.69
CA GLN A 90 6.85 -8.48 -3.88
C GLN A 90 7.78 -9.70 -3.94
N ARG A 91 8.42 -10.09 -2.84
CA ARG A 91 9.46 -11.15 -2.81
C ARG A 91 9.01 -12.49 -3.41
N GLY A 92 7.71 -12.78 -3.42
CA GLY A 92 7.14 -13.97 -4.04
C GLY A 92 7.41 -14.07 -5.55
N MET A 93 7.73 -12.96 -6.22
CA MET A 93 8.15 -12.93 -7.62
C MET A 93 9.65 -13.12 -7.82
N ALA A 94 10.49 -12.95 -6.80
CA ALA A 94 11.95 -13.02 -6.95
C ALA A 94 12.42 -14.42 -7.37
N GLY A 95 11.77 -15.47 -6.85
CA GLY A 95 12.03 -16.87 -7.19
C GLY A 95 11.14 -17.45 -8.28
N ALA A 96 10.30 -16.64 -8.94
CA ALA A 96 9.43 -17.10 -10.01
C ALA A 96 10.24 -17.52 -11.25
N SER A 97 9.73 -18.51 -12.00
CA SER A 97 10.31 -18.91 -13.29
C SER A 97 10.22 -17.76 -14.31
N ASP A 98 11.03 -17.82 -15.35
CA ASP A 98 11.04 -16.80 -16.39
C ASP A 98 9.72 -16.80 -17.18
N GLU A 99 9.09 -17.97 -17.35
CA GLU A 99 7.76 -18.11 -17.95
C GLU A 99 6.71 -17.39 -17.10
N LEU A 100 6.72 -17.58 -15.78
CA LEU A 100 5.77 -16.91 -14.88
C LEU A 100 6.00 -15.40 -14.84
N LYS A 101 7.25 -14.93 -14.94
CA LYS A 101 7.56 -13.49 -15.03
C LYS A 101 7.07 -12.89 -16.34
N ALA A 102 7.24 -13.60 -17.46
CA ALA A 102 6.75 -13.18 -18.77
C ALA A 102 5.20 -13.12 -18.77
N GLU A 103 4.54 -14.14 -18.25
CA GLU A 103 3.08 -14.17 -18.11
C GLU A 103 2.57 -13.03 -17.22
N MET A 104 3.23 -12.77 -16.08
CA MET A 104 2.87 -11.64 -15.21
C MET A 104 3.06 -10.29 -15.89
N LEU A 105 4.07 -10.14 -16.76
CA LEU A 105 4.24 -8.92 -17.53
C LEU A 105 3.06 -8.68 -18.48
N GLU A 106 2.67 -9.70 -19.24
CA GLU A 106 1.52 -9.61 -20.16
C GLU A 106 0.23 -9.29 -19.41
N LEU A 107 -0.01 -9.96 -18.28
CA LEU A 107 -1.19 -9.71 -17.44
C LEU A 107 -1.19 -8.30 -16.84
N ASN A 108 -0.04 -7.79 -16.40
CA ASN A 108 0.08 -6.41 -15.91
C ASN A 108 -0.23 -5.38 -17.01
N LEU A 109 0.24 -5.60 -18.24
CA LEU A 109 -0.01 -4.71 -19.37
C LEU A 109 -1.50 -4.72 -19.76
N ALA A 110 -2.11 -5.90 -19.90
CA ALA A 110 -3.53 -6.03 -20.20
C ALA A 110 -4.41 -5.43 -19.10
N TYR A 111 -4.03 -5.59 -17.83
CA TYR A 111 -4.72 -4.96 -16.71
C TYR A 111 -4.63 -3.43 -16.77
N GLN A 112 -3.44 -2.88 -17.05
CA GLN A 112 -3.25 -1.43 -17.20
C GLN A 112 -4.04 -0.85 -18.37
N GLU A 113 -4.06 -1.53 -19.52
CA GLU A 113 -4.84 -1.12 -20.68
C GLU A 113 -6.34 -1.04 -20.33
N ARG A 114 -6.85 -2.00 -19.56
CA ARG A 114 -8.26 -2.05 -19.18
C ARG A 114 -8.66 -1.04 -18.11
N PHE A 115 -7.86 -0.90 -17.05
CA PHE A 115 -8.25 -0.12 -15.85
C PHE A 115 -7.53 1.23 -15.73
N GLY A 116 -6.52 1.50 -16.55
CA GLY A 116 -5.77 2.75 -16.55
C GLY A 116 -4.78 2.90 -15.38
N HIS A 117 -4.53 1.83 -14.61
CA HIS A 117 -3.62 1.81 -13.48
C HIS A 117 -2.97 0.44 -13.30
N VAL A 118 -1.88 0.36 -12.52
CA VAL A 118 -1.19 -0.91 -12.24
C VAL A 118 -2.12 -1.92 -11.54
N PHE A 119 -1.82 -3.22 -11.69
CA PHE A 119 -2.45 -4.25 -10.88
C PHE A 119 -1.95 -4.14 -9.43
N LEU A 120 -2.84 -3.73 -8.53
CA LEU A 120 -2.53 -3.63 -7.11
C LEU A 120 -3.03 -4.85 -6.34
N ILE A 121 -2.14 -5.46 -5.56
CA ILE A 121 -2.45 -6.50 -4.58
C ILE A 121 -1.48 -6.37 -3.40
N CYS A 122 -1.94 -6.67 -2.19
CA CYS A 122 -1.06 -6.89 -1.05
C CYS A 122 -0.24 -8.16 -1.27
N ALA A 123 0.92 -8.01 -1.92
CA ALA A 123 1.80 -9.10 -2.31
C ALA A 123 2.51 -9.80 -1.12
N THR A 124 2.54 -9.16 0.05
CA THR A 124 3.22 -9.69 1.24
C THR A 124 2.70 -11.08 1.59
N GLY A 125 3.58 -12.09 1.49
CA GLY A 125 3.26 -13.48 1.82
C GLY A 125 2.62 -14.29 0.68
N LEU A 126 2.40 -13.68 -0.50
CA LEU A 126 1.91 -14.38 -1.68
C LEU A 126 3.07 -14.96 -2.51
N THR A 127 2.81 -16.08 -3.17
CA THR A 127 3.70 -16.61 -4.22
C THR A 127 3.40 -15.93 -5.55
N GLY A 128 4.31 -16.06 -6.53
CA GLY A 128 4.10 -15.57 -7.88
C GLY A 128 2.83 -16.12 -8.53
N GLU A 129 2.56 -17.42 -8.35
CA GLU A 129 1.37 -18.09 -8.89
C GLU A 129 0.10 -17.52 -8.29
N ARG A 130 0.07 -17.26 -6.98
CA ARG A 130 -1.09 -16.64 -6.33
C ARG A 130 -1.33 -15.22 -6.84
N MET A 131 -0.28 -14.45 -7.11
CA MET A 131 -0.41 -13.12 -7.71
C MET A 131 -0.93 -13.19 -9.15
N ARG A 132 -0.45 -14.14 -9.95
CA ARG A 132 -0.95 -14.43 -11.30
C ARG A 132 -2.42 -14.83 -11.29
N ASP A 133 -2.79 -15.77 -10.43
CA ASP A 133 -4.16 -16.28 -10.37
C ASP A 133 -5.12 -15.15 -9.92
N ALA A 134 -4.66 -14.27 -9.03
CA ALA A 134 -5.42 -13.10 -8.62
C ALA A 134 -5.64 -12.09 -9.76
N VAL A 135 -4.62 -11.76 -10.57
CA VAL A 135 -4.83 -10.84 -11.71
C VAL A 135 -5.75 -11.48 -12.76
N LYS A 136 -5.61 -12.78 -13.04
CA LYS A 136 -6.52 -13.51 -13.95
C LYS A 136 -7.97 -13.50 -13.47
N ALA A 137 -8.20 -13.68 -12.18
CA ALA A 137 -9.55 -13.64 -11.59
C ALA A 137 -10.16 -12.22 -11.63
N ARG A 138 -9.32 -11.18 -11.58
CA ARG A 138 -9.76 -9.78 -11.46
C ARG A 138 -9.84 -9.04 -12.78
N ILE A 139 -9.09 -9.45 -13.81
CA ILE A 139 -9.03 -8.73 -15.08
C ILE A 139 -10.37 -8.66 -15.82
N GLY A 140 -11.30 -9.59 -15.52
CA GLY A 140 -12.66 -9.60 -16.08
C GLY A 140 -13.66 -8.70 -15.34
N ASN A 141 -13.30 -8.12 -14.19
CA ASN A 141 -14.22 -7.36 -13.35
C ASN A 141 -14.75 -6.09 -14.04
N ALA A 142 -15.95 -5.66 -13.64
CA ALA A 142 -16.43 -4.31 -13.92
C ALA A 142 -15.50 -3.27 -13.21
N PRO A 143 -15.20 -2.12 -13.83
CA PRO A 143 -14.29 -1.12 -13.27
C PRO A 143 -14.65 -0.68 -11.84
N GLU A 144 -15.93 -0.53 -11.53
CA GLU A 144 -16.41 -0.11 -10.21
C GLU A 144 -16.13 -1.18 -9.16
N ARG A 145 -16.32 -2.46 -9.52
CA ARG A 145 -16.02 -3.58 -8.62
C ARG A 145 -14.52 -3.69 -8.37
N GLU A 146 -13.73 -3.54 -9.41
CA GLU A 146 -12.28 -3.62 -9.30
C GLU A 146 -11.70 -2.48 -8.46
N ARG A 147 -12.26 -1.28 -8.58
CA ARG A 147 -11.87 -0.13 -7.76
C ARG A 147 -12.02 -0.40 -6.26
N GLU A 148 -13.11 -1.04 -5.83
CA GLU A 148 -13.30 -1.37 -4.41
C GLU A 148 -12.37 -2.50 -3.93
N ILE A 149 -12.03 -3.44 -4.81
CA ILE A 149 -10.99 -4.45 -4.52
C ILE A 149 -9.64 -3.77 -4.36
N VAL A 150 -9.26 -2.88 -5.28
CA VAL A 150 -8.02 -2.09 -5.22
C VAL A 150 -7.94 -1.28 -3.92
N ARG A 151 -9.03 -0.61 -3.52
CA ARG A 151 -9.11 0.11 -2.25
C ARG A 151 -8.84 -0.83 -1.06
N THR A 152 -9.43 -2.03 -1.07
CA THR A 152 -9.21 -3.04 -0.02
C THR A 152 -7.75 -3.50 0.04
N GLU A 153 -7.15 -3.76 -1.12
CA GLU A 153 -5.74 -4.16 -1.21
C GLU A 153 -4.78 -3.04 -0.76
N LEU A 154 -5.09 -1.79 -1.10
CA LEU A 154 -4.34 -0.62 -0.65
C LEU A 154 -4.39 -0.46 0.87
N GLY A 155 -5.54 -0.71 1.50
CA GLY A 155 -5.68 -0.66 2.96
C GLY A 155 -4.77 -1.68 3.67
N LYS A 156 -4.68 -2.90 3.12
CA LYS A 156 -3.75 -3.92 3.64
C LYS A 156 -2.29 -3.47 3.51
N ILE A 157 -1.92 -2.90 2.37
CA ILE A 157 -0.56 -2.38 2.13
C ILE A 157 -0.24 -1.22 3.08
N ASN A 158 -1.15 -0.25 3.22
CA ASN A 158 -0.99 0.89 4.12
C ASN A 158 -0.79 0.42 5.57
N ARG A 159 -1.60 -0.52 6.06
CA ARG A 159 -1.43 -1.09 7.41
C ARG A 159 -0.05 -1.73 7.60
N ILE A 160 0.47 -2.49 6.63
CA ILE A 160 1.81 -3.09 6.72
C ILE A 160 2.90 -2.02 6.78
N ARG A 161 2.77 -0.95 5.97
CA ARG A 161 3.75 0.14 5.93
C ARG A 161 3.69 1.00 7.19
N LEU A 162 2.49 1.29 7.69
CA LEU A 162 2.30 1.98 8.97
C LEU A 162 2.82 1.16 10.15
N ALA A 163 2.63 -0.17 10.14
CA ALA A 163 3.19 -1.03 11.18
C ALA A 163 4.71 -0.89 11.28
N ARG A 164 5.41 -0.82 10.14
CA ARG A 164 6.85 -0.53 10.14
C ARG A 164 7.16 0.86 10.68
N LEU A 165 6.41 1.88 10.27
CA LEU A 165 6.60 3.25 10.76
C LEU A 165 6.49 3.36 12.30
N VAL A 166 5.57 2.60 12.91
CA VAL A 166 5.38 2.62 14.38
C VAL A 166 6.32 1.68 15.15
N GLU A 167 6.87 0.66 14.49
CA GLU A 167 7.82 -0.31 15.09
C GLU A 167 9.29 0.11 14.96
N GLU A 168 9.68 0.73 13.84
CA GLU A 168 11.06 1.12 13.58
C GLU A 168 11.49 2.20 14.57
N ASP A 169 12.45 1.86 15.44
CA ASP A 169 13.30 2.84 16.13
C ASP A 169 14.40 3.32 15.17
N ALA A 170 14.87 4.56 15.40
CA ALA A 170 15.79 5.28 14.51
C ALA A 170 17.07 4.50 14.14
#